data_AF-A0A0K2RN65-F1
#
_entry.id   AF-A0A0K2RN65-F1
#
_cell.length_a   1.000
_cell.length_b   1.000
_cell.length_c   1.000
_cell.angle_alpha   90.00
_cell.angle_beta   90.00
_cell.angle_gamma   90.00
#
_symmetry.space_group_name_H-M   'P 1'
#
loop_
_entity.id
_entity.type
_entity.pdbx_description
1 polymer ?
#
loop_
_entity_poly.entity_id
_entity_poly.type
_entity_poly.pdbx_seq_one_letter_code
_entity_poly.pdbx_strand_id
1 'polypeptide(L)'
;MFGSDANSRRHWLIWFDFWSAAARDEAYGSWMSEHYDGWRSALREITERGVSEGSFVCDDPQGFAIETAAMVDGLAVQCYARGSSLPVETSRNLLIAFVRRELQIR
;
A
#
# COMPACT_ATOMS: atom_id res chain seq x y z
N MET A 1 4.18 -7.99 -4.58
CA MET A 1 4.25 -6.56 -4.17
C MET A 1 5.62 -6.31 -3.55
N PHE A 2 6.27 -5.16 -3.83
CA PHE A 2 7.68 -4.87 -3.50
C PHE A 2 8.69 -5.91 -4.02
N GLY A 3 8.79 -6.15 -5.33
CA GLY A 3 9.85 -6.99 -5.91
C GLY A 3 11.10 -6.17 -6.31
N SER A 4 12.30 -6.75 -6.18
CA SER A 4 13.56 -6.10 -6.62
C SER A 4 13.80 -6.22 -8.13
N ASP A 5 12.93 -6.91 -8.85
CA ASP A 5 13.03 -7.13 -10.28
C ASP A 5 12.59 -5.91 -11.11
N ALA A 6 12.98 -5.90 -12.39
CA ALA A 6 12.72 -4.80 -13.30
C ALA A 6 11.22 -4.59 -13.59
N ASN A 7 10.39 -5.65 -13.56
CA ASN A 7 8.96 -5.53 -13.83
C ASN A 7 8.24 -4.88 -12.65
N SER A 8 8.57 -5.28 -11.42
CA SER A 8 8.08 -4.63 -10.21
C SER A 8 8.42 -3.14 -10.20
N ARG A 9 9.65 -2.77 -10.58
CA ARG A 9 10.04 -1.37 -10.69
C ARG A 9 9.24 -0.63 -11.77
N ARG A 10 9.07 -1.21 -12.97
CA ARG A 10 8.30 -0.61 -14.06
C ARG A 10 6.84 -0.37 -13.65
N HIS A 11 6.23 -1.32 -12.96
CA HIS A 11 4.88 -1.19 -12.42
C HIS A 11 4.75 0.06 -11.54
N TRP A 12 5.66 0.26 -10.59
CA TRP A 12 5.61 1.42 -9.70
C TRP A 12 5.87 2.76 -10.39
N LEU A 13 6.72 2.78 -11.42
CA LEU A 13 6.93 4.01 -12.20
C LEU A 13 5.66 4.45 -12.92
N ILE A 14 4.85 3.51 -13.43
CA ILE A 14 3.53 3.84 -14.02
C ILE A 14 2.63 4.50 -12.98
N TRP A 15 2.64 4.00 -11.73
CA TRP A 15 1.88 4.62 -10.65
C TRP A 15 2.38 6.03 -10.31
N PHE A 16 3.68 6.28 -10.36
CA PHE A 16 4.22 7.63 -10.09
C PHE A 16 3.76 8.64 -11.14
N ASP A 17 3.81 8.26 -12.41
CA ASP A 17 3.31 9.09 -13.51
C ASP A 17 1.80 9.30 -13.38
N PHE A 18 1.06 8.24 -13.03
CA PHE A 18 -0.39 8.29 -12.82
C PHE A 18 -0.76 9.22 -11.66
N TRP A 19 -0.13 9.11 -10.49
CA TRP A 19 -0.39 10.00 -9.35
C TRP A 19 -0.09 11.47 -9.69
N SER A 20 0.98 11.72 -10.46
CA SER A 20 1.32 13.06 -10.93
C SER A 20 0.23 13.63 -11.86
N ALA A 21 -0.35 12.80 -12.73
CA ALA A 21 -1.47 13.18 -13.60
C ALA A 21 -2.77 13.40 -12.80
N ALA A 22 -3.11 12.46 -11.92
CA ALA A 22 -4.32 12.52 -11.07
C ALA A 22 -4.36 13.76 -10.16
N ALA A 23 -3.20 14.26 -9.72
CA ALA A 23 -3.11 15.49 -8.94
C ALA A 23 -3.39 16.78 -9.74
N ARG A 24 -3.51 16.70 -11.08
CA ARG A 24 -3.63 17.86 -11.98
C ARG A 24 -4.81 17.80 -12.94
N ASP A 25 -5.40 16.63 -13.13
CA ASP A 25 -6.48 16.39 -14.08
C ASP A 25 -7.66 15.67 -13.40
N GLU A 26 -8.87 16.20 -13.62
CA GLU A 26 -10.08 15.72 -12.95
C GLU A 26 -10.46 14.28 -13.33
N ALA A 27 -10.27 13.87 -14.58
CA ALA A 27 -10.61 12.52 -15.02
C ALA A 27 -9.68 11.49 -14.39
N TYR A 28 -8.37 11.78 -14.35
CA TYR A 28 -7.40 10.95 -13.65
C TYR A 28 -7.64 10.96 -12.13
N GLY A 29 -8.02 12.10 -11.56
CA GLY A 29 -8.38 12.22 -10.14
C GLY A 29 -9.58 11.35 -9.76
N SER A 30 -10.65 11.34 -10.57
CA SER A 30 -11.81 10.47 -10.36
C SER A 30 -11.42 8.99 -10.40
N TRP A 31 -10.64 8.59 -11.41
CA TRP A 31 -10.17 7.21 -11.52
C TRP A 31 -9.29 6.81 -10.32
N MET A 32 -8.43 7.72 -9.85
CA MET A 32 -7.63 7.49 -8.66
C MET A 32 -8.53 7.24 -7.45
N SER A 33 -9.57 8.05 -7.24
CA SER A 33 -10.50 7.86 -6.12
C SER A 33 -11.16 6.49 -6.16
N GLU A 34 -11.73 6.11 -7.31
CA GLU A 34 -12.39 4.80 -7.50
C GLU A 34 -11.44 3.63 -7.28
N HIS A 35 -10.21 3.72 -7.82
CA HIS A 35 -9.22 2.67 -7.66
C HIS A 35 -8.83 2.49 -6.18
N TYR A 36 -8.59 3.60 -5.48
CA TYR A 36 -8.22 3.56 -4.07
C TYR A 36 -9.39 3.13 -3.18
N ASP A 37 -10.63 3.44 -3.52
CA ASP A 37 -11.81 2.93 -2.81
C ASP A 37 -11.88 1.41 -2.91
N GLY A 38 -11.71 0.86 -4.11
CA GLY A 38 -11.66 -0.60 -4.31
C GLY A 38 -10.51 -1.25 -3.54
N TRP A 39 -9.32 -0.66 -3.58
CA TRP A 39 -8.16 -1.19 -2.86
C TRP A 39 -8.35 -1.16 -1.34
N ARG A 40 -8.82 -0.04 -0.77
CA ARG A 40 -9.11 0.06 0.66
C ARG A 40 -10.23 -0.87 1.09
N SER A 41 -11.28 -1.05 0.27
CA SER A 41 -12.33 -2.02 0.57
C SER A 41 -11.76 -3.43 0.67
N ALA A 42 -10.91 -3.84 -0.28
CA ALA A 42 -10.28 -5.15 -0.26
C ALA A 42 -9.40 -5.35 1.00
N LEU A 43 -8.63 -4.33 1.41
CA LEU A 43 -7.83 -4.39 2.64
C LEU A 43 -8.74 -4.53 3.88
N ARG A 44 -9.80 -3.70 3.96
CA ARG A 44 -10.78 -3.76 5.05
C ARG A 44 -11.42 -5.14 5.14
N GLU A 45 -11.93 -5.66 4.04
CA GLU A 45 -12.63 -6.96 3.99
C GLU A 45 -11.73 -8.12 4.41
N ILE A 46 -10.45 -8.10 4.00
CA ILE A 46 -9.46 -9.10 4.44
C ILE A 46 -9.23 -8.99 5.95
N THR A 47 -9.13 -7.78 6.49
CA THR A 47 -8.94 -7.51 7.91
C THR A 47 -10.16 -7.95 8.73
N GLU A 48 -11.36 -7.55 8.33
CA GLU A 48 -12.62 -7.95 8.99
C GLU A 48 -12.78 -9.46 9.03
N ARG A 49 -12.49 -10.16 7.91
CA ARG A 49 -12.51 -11.61 7.86
C ARG A 49 -11.52 -12.22 8.86
N GLY A 50 -10.28 -11.77 8.87
CA GLY A 50 -9.27 -12.32 9.79
C GLY A 50 -9.58 -12.06 11.26
N VAL A 51 -10.21 -10.93 11.60
CA VAL A 51 -10.75 -10.67 12.96
C VAL A 51 -11.89 -11.65 13.27
N SER A 52 -12.82 -11.85 12.35
CA SER A 52 -13.95 -12.78 12.55
C SER A 52 -13.52 -14.24 12.74
N GLU A 53 -12.42 -14.62 12.09
CA GLU A 53 -11.81 -15.96 12.18
C GLU A 53 -10.88 -16.10 13.40
N GLY A 54 -10.63 -15.03 14.16
CA GLY A 54 -9.72 -15.02 15.31
C GLY A 54 -8.23 -15.14 14.93
N SER A 55 -7.86 -14.84 13.68
CA SER A 55 -6.47 -14.88 13.21
C SER A 55 -5.63 -13.73 13.77
N PHE A 56 -6.24 -12.58 14.02
CA PHE A 56 -5.60 -11.37 14.52
C PHE A 56 -6.61 -10.38 15.11
N VAL A 57 -6.13 -9.30 15.74
CA VAL A 57 -6.95 -8.28 16.41
C VAL A 57 -6.80 -6.95 15.68
N CYS A 58 -7.91 -6.29 15.36
CA CYS A 58 -7.92 -4.95 14.76
C CYS A 58 -9.20 -4.22 15.21
N ASP A 59 -9.05 -3.15 15.97
CA ASP A 59 -10.18 -2.37 16.51
C ASP A 59 -10.82 -1.47 15.44
N ASP A 60 -10.03 -1.02 14.45
CA ASP A 60 -10.48 -0.18 13.34
C ASP A 60 -9.97 -0.71 11.98
N PRO A 61 -10.68 -1.67 11.35
CA PRO A 61 -10.31 -2.20 10.04
C PRO A 61 -10.28 -1.13 8.93
N GLN A 62 -11.10 -0.09 9.04
CA GLN A 62 -11.16 0.99 8.04
C GLN A 62 -9.93 1.90 8.15
N GLY A 63 -9.56 2.30 9.35
CA GLY A 63 -8.32 3.02 9.64
C GLY A 63 -7.10 2.23 9.20
N PHE A 64 -7.03 0.95 9.58
CA PHE A 64 -5.95 0.05 9.15
C PHE A 64 -5.80 -0.01 7.63
N ALA A 65 -6.91 -0.08 6.88
CA ALA A 65 -6.87 -0.11 5.42
C ALA A 65 -6.29 1.18 4.82
N ILE A 66 -6.68 2.34 5.37
CA ILE A 66 -6.16 3.65 4.94
C ILE A 66 -4.66 3.76 5.23
N GLU A 67 -4.25 3.45 6.45
CA GLU A 67 -2.86 3.57 6.89
C GLU A 67 -1.94 2.60 6.15
N THR A 68 -2.39 1.36 5.93
CA THR A 68 -1.63 0.36 5.18
C THR A 68 -1.43 0.80 3.72
N ALA A 69 -2.48 1.34 3.09
CA ALA A 69 -2.38 1.87 1.74
C ALA A 69 -1.36 3.02 1.65
N ALA A 70 -1.45 3.98 2.59
CA ALA A 70 -0.51 5.10 2.66
C ALA A 70 0.94 4.65 2.92
N MET A 71 1.15 3.66 3.79
CA MET A 71 2.47 3.07 4.06
C MET A 71 3.06 2.42 2.81
N VAL A 72 2.25 1.66 2.06
CA VAL A 72 2.67 1.05 0.80
C VAL A 72 3.11 2.11 -0.21
N ASP A 73 2.34 3.18 -0.39
CA ASP A 73 2.66 4.25 -1.33
C ASP A 73 3.95 4.99 -0.95
N GLY A 74 4.09 5.36 0.33
CA GLY A 74 5.26 6.06 0.84
C GLY A 74 6.55 5.25 0.72
N LEU A 75 6.48 3.94 0.99
CA LEU A 75 7.62 3.04 0.84
C LEU A 75 7.96 2.83 -0.64
N ALA A 76 6.96 2.70 -1.51
CA ALA A 76 7.18 2.54 -2.94
C ALA A 76 7.91 3.74 -3.55
N VAL A 77 7.48 4.97 -3.23
CA VAL A 77 8.15 6.21 -3.66
C VAL A 77 9.61 6.20 -3.24
N GLN A 78 9.90 5.84 -1.99
CA GLN A 78 11.27 5.86 -1.46
C GLN A 78 12.15 4.77 -2.07
N CYS A 79 11.69 3.53 -2.18
CA CYS A 79 12.54 2.41 -2.59
C CYS A 79 12.74 2.31 -4.12
N TYR A 80 11.80 2.81 -4.92
CA TYR A 80 11.91 2.77 -6.38
C TYR A 80 12.41 4.08 -7.03
N ALA A 81 12.59 5.14 -6.22
CA ALA A 81 13.24 6.37 -6.66
C ALA A 81 14.61 6.09 -7.32
N ARG A 82 14.95 6.87 -8.34
CA ARG A 82 16.26 6.78 -8.99
C ARG A 82 17.34 7.13 -7.96
N GLY A 83 18.32 6.23 -7.81
CA GLY A 83 19.41 6.42 -6.84
C GLY A 83 18.98 6.23 -5.39
N SER A 84 17.84 5.58 -5.13
CA SER A 84 17.38 5.30 -3.78
C SER A 84 18.45 4.58 -2.95
N SER A 85 18.65 5.07 -1.72
CA SER A 85 19.46 4.41 -0.69
C SER A 85 18.63 3.45 0.17
N LEU A 86 17.31 3.36 -0.03
CA LEU A 86 16.42 2.47 0.72
C LEU A 86 16.15 1.20 -0.12
N PRO A 87 16.69 0.04 0.27
CA PRO A 87 16.47 -1.19 -0.47
C PRO A 87 14.99 -1.61 -0.48
N VAL A 88 14.55 -2.21 -1.58
CA VAL A 88 13.19 -2.77 -1.72
C VAL A 88 12.93 -3.84 -0.65
N GLU A 89 13.93 -4.65 -0.32
CA GLU A 89 13.81 -5.67 0.74
C GLU A 89 13.59 -5.04 2.12
N THR A 90 14.35 -4.00 2.46
CA THR A 90 14.15 -3.25 3.71
C THR A 90 12.73 -2.67 3.77
N SER A 91 12.25 -2.11 2.67
CA SER A 91 10.88 -1.55 2.59
C SER A 91 9.81 -2.62 2.78
N ARG A 92 9.99 -3.80 2.17
CA ARG A 92 9.10 -4.95 2.38
C ARG A 92 9.07 -5.38 3.84
N ASN A 93 10.23 -5.43 4.49
CA ASN A 93 10.33 -5.81 5.91
C ASN A 93 9.66 -4.78 6.82
N LEU A 94 9.80 -3.49 6.51
CA LEU A 94 9.12 -2.41 7.23
C LEU A 94 7.60 -2.52 7.10
N LEU A 95 7.07 -2.77 5.90
CA LEU A 95 5.64 -2.97 5.69
C LEU A 95 5.11 -4.18 6.46
N ILE A 96 5.83 -5.32 6.43
CA ILE A 96 5.43 -6.53 7.16
C ILE A 96 5.44 -6.26 8.67
N ALA A 97 6.47 -5.58 9.18
CA ALA A 97 6.56 -5.24 10.60
C ALA A 97 5.43 -4.28 11.03
N PHE A 98 5.11 -3.30 10.19
CA PHE A 98 3.95 -2.41 10.38
C PHE A 98 2.65 -3.22 10.48
N VAL A 99 2.34 -4.04 9.47
CA VAL A 99 1.10 -4.84 9.45
C VAL A 99 1.01 -5.78 10.65
N ARG A 100 2.10 -6.46 11.01
CA ARG A 100 2.11 -7.34 12.19
C ARG A 100 1.80 -6.60 13.49
N ARG A 101 2.37 -5.40 13.65
CA ARG A 101 2.14 -4.58 14.83
C ARG A 101 0.69 -4.11 14.90
N GLU A 102 0.16 -3.55 13.83
CA GLU A 102 -1.21 -3.02 13.81
C GLU A 102 -2.27 -4.13 13.96
N LEU A 103 -2.01 -5.33 13.44
CA LEU A 103 -2.90 -6.49 13.58
C LEU A 103 -2.59 -7.36 14.82
N GLN A 104 -1.61 -6.99 15.64
CA GLN A 104 -1.19 -7.77 16.83
C GLN A 104 -0.84 -9.24 16.51
N ILE A 105 -0.33 -9.52 15.30
CA ILE A 105 0.09 -10.85 14.87
C ILE A 105 1.45 -11.17 15.53
N ARG A 106 1.53 -12.31 16.20
CA ARG A 106 2.77 -12.81 16.82
C ARG A 106 3.75 -13.38 15.81
#